data_AF-A0A410QEM5-F1
#
_entry.id   AF-A0A410QEM5-F1
#
_cell.length_a   1.000
_cell.length_b   1.000
_cell.length_c   1.000
_cell.angle_alpha   90.00
_cell.angle_beta   90.00
_cell.angle_gamma   90.00
#
_symmetry.space_group_name_H-M   'P 1'
#
loop_
_entity.id
_entity.type
_entity.pdbx_description
1 polymer ?
#
loop_
_entity_poly.entity_id
_entity_poly.type
_entity_poly.pdbx_seq_one_letter_code
_entity_poly.pdbx_strand_id
1 'polypeptide(L)'
;MERKEIVRGLKKIFSTYFNINEEFREENFDKILTGYFSFGYSDLVYLYILIEDKFNIAIDSRQLGGYRFNTINDITKIIMESVLT
;
A
#
# COMPACT_ATOMS: atom_id res chain seq x y z
N MET A 1 -0.07 12.56 8.66
CA MET A 1 -1.14 11.56 8.80
C MET A 1 -0.64 10.46 9.71
N GLU A 2 -1.46 9.98 10.65
CA GLU A 2 -1.01 8.94 11.59
C GLU A 2 -1.00 7.55 10.94
N ARG A 3 -0.06 6.68 11.34
CA ARG A 3 0.03 5.28 10.84
C ARG A 3 -1.32 4.56 10.91
N LYS A 4 -2.06 4.74 12.00
CA LYS A 4 -3.37 4.10 12.22
C LYS A 4 -4.41 4.51 11.17
N GLU A 5 -4.39 5.76 10.74
CA GLU A 5 -5.29 6.26 9.69
C GLU A 5 -4.93 5.67 8.33
N ILE A 6 -3.63 5.60 8.02
CA ILE A 6 -3.10 5.00 6.79
C ILE A 6 -3.49 3.53 6.71
N VAL A 7 -3.19 2.75 7.76
CA VAL A 7 -3.51 1.31 7.82
C VAL A 7 -5.02 1.08 7.66
N ARG A 8 -5.86 1.93 8.26
CA ARG A 8 -7.32 1.86 8.07
C ARG A 8 -7.74 2.13 6.62
N GLY A 9 -7.11 3.12 5.97
CA GLY A 9 -7.35 3.43 4.57
C GLY A 9 -6.92 2.28 3.65
N LEU A 10 -5.73 1.73 3.87
CA LEU A 10 -5.21 0.57 3.16
C LEU A 10 -6.12 -0.65 3.37
N LYS A 11 -6.58 -0.92 4.60
CA LYS A 11 -7.53 -2.01 4.85
C LYS A 11 -8.78 -1.90 3.97
N LYS A 12 -9.33 -0.68 3.84
CA LYS A 12 -10.49 -0.43 2.97
C LYS A 12 -10.16 -0.68 1.49
N ILE A 13 -8.98 -0.28 1.02
CA ILE A 13 -8.55 -0.55 -0.35
C ILE A 13 -8.44 -2.06 -0.59
N PHE A 14 -7.71 -2.77 0.27
CA PHE A 14 -7.46 -4.21 0.16
C PHE A 14 -8.76 -5.01 0.20
N SER A 15 -9.67 -4.68 1.12
CA SER A 15 -10.96 -5.37 1.21
C SER A 15 -11.87 -5.10 0.01
N THR A 16 -11.91 -3.85 -0.47
CA THR A 16 -12.89 -3.42 -1.49
C THR A 16 -12.47 -3.85 -2.90
N TYR A 17 -11.18 -3.74 -3.22
CA TYR A 17 -10.70 -3.88 -4.60
C TYR A 17 -9.94 -5.18 -4.85
N PHE A 18 -9.40 -5.80 -3.80
CA PHE A 18 -8.57 -7.00 -3.93
C PHE A 18 -9.13 -8.21 -3.16
N ASN A 19 -10.29 -8.06 -2.53
CA ASN A 19 -10.95 -9.09 -1.71
C ASN A 19 -10.05 -9.66 -0.59
N ILE A 20 -9.11 -8.86 -0.10
CA ILE A 20 -8.19 -9.25 0.99
C ILE A 20 -8.73 -8.72 2.30
N ASN A 21 -9.30 -9.63 3.10
CA ASN A 21 -9.94 -9.30 4.36
C ASN A 21 -9.22 -9.98 5.51
N GLU A 22 -9.12 -11.30 5.47
CA GLU A 22 -8.56 -12.09 6.55
C GLU A 22 -7.05 -12.01 6.61
N GLU A 23 -6.38 -11.84 5.46
CA GLU A 23 -4.94 -11.76 5.34
C GLU A 23 -4.41 -10.37 5.71
N PHE A 24 -5.27 -9.34 5.76
CA PHE A 24 -4.92 -7.99 6.18
C PHE A 24 -4.80 -7.90 7.72
N ARG A 25 -3.76 -8.54 8.26
CA ARG A 25 -3.40 -8.55 9.68
C ARG A 25 -1.97 -8.08 9.85
N GLU A 26 -1.66 -7.47 10.99
CA GLU A 26 -0.34 -6.88 11.23
C GLU A 26 0.79 -7.90 11.11
N GLU A 27 0.57 -9.17 11.47
CA GLU A 27 1.55 -10.26 11.29
C GLU A 27 1.96 -10.49 9.82
N ASN A 28 1.15 -10.02 8.86
CA ASN A 28 1.39 -10.18 7.43
C ASN A 28 1.90 -8.89 6.77
N PHE A 29 2.09 -7.79 7.49
CA PHE A 29 2.37 -6.50 6.85
C PHE A 29 3.77 -6.40 6.23
N ASP A 30 4.70 -7.26 6.63
CA ASP A 30 6.02 -7.42 6.02
C ASP A 30 6.06 -8.51 4.92
N LYS A 31 4.92 -9.16 4.64
CA LYS A 31 4.84 -10.14 3.56
C LYS A 31 4.79 -9.44 2.20
N ILE A 32 5.48 -10.06 1.24
CA ILE A 32 5.59 -9.56 -0.13
C ILE A 32 4.23 -9.63 -0.83
N LEU A 33 3.79 -8.52 -1.44
CA LEU A 33 2.53 -8.40 -2.17
C LEU A 33 2.46 -9.37 -3.35
N THR A 34 3.52 -9.46 -4.16
CA THR A 34 3.57 -10.34 -5.33
C THR A 34 3.70 -11.82 -5.00
N GLY A 35 3.98 -12.17 -3.75
CA GLY A 35 4.12 -13.54 -3.27
C GLY A 35 2.95 -13.96 -2.41
N TYR A 36 2.87 -13.44 -1.19
CA TYR A 36 1.87 -13.86 -0.20
C TYR A 36 0.45 -13.43 -0.59
N PHE A 37 0.30 -12.19 -1.08
CA PHE A 37 -0.99 -11.66 -1.51
C PHE A 37 -1.29 -11.95 -3.00
N SER A 38 -0.38 -12.62 -3.71
CA SER A 38 -0.53 -13.01 -5.12
C SER A 38 -0.79 -11.83 -6.08
N PHE A 39 -0.27 -10.63 -5.78
CA PHE A 39 -0.43 -9.48 -6.66
C PHE A 39 0.36 -9.67 -7.95
N GLY A 40 -0.29 -9.46 -9.09
CA GLY A 40 0.38 -9.24 -10.36
C GLY A 40 0.88 -7.80 -10.52
N TYR A 41 1.62 -7.54 -11.61
CA TYR A 41 2.08 -6.18 -11.92
C TYR A 41 0.92 -5.20 -12.12
N SER A 42 -0.17 -5.64 -12.75
CA SER A 42 -1.38 -4.82 -12.94
C SER A 42 -2.05 -4.46 -11.61
N ASP A 43 -2.05 -5.38 -10.64
CA ASP A 43 -2.62 -5.12 -9.31
C ASP A 43 -1.79 -4.09 -8.54
N LEU A 44 -0.46 -4.13 -8.66
CA LEU A 44 0.42 -3.13 -8.06
C LEU A 44 0.21 -1.74 -8.66
N VAL A 45 0.07 -1.63 -9.98
CA VAL A 45 -0.25 -0.36 -10.65
C VAL A 45 -1.62 0.16 -10.20
N TYR A 46 -2.61 -0.72 -10.11
CA TYR A 46 -3.93 -0.32 -9.66
C TYR A 46 -3.93 0.11 -8.18
N LEU A 47 -3.22 -0.61 -7.32
CA LEU A 47 -3.02 -0.27 -5.92
C LEU A 47 -2.34 1.10 -5.76
N TYR A 48 -1.32 1.39 -6.58
CA TYR A 48 -0.65 2.70 -6.63
C TYR A 48 -1.66 3.83 -6.90
N ILE A 49 -2.50 3.70 -7.94
CA ILE A 49 -3.52 4.71 -8.29
C ILE A 49 -4.52 4.89 -7.15
N LEU A 50 -4.99 3.79 -6.56
CA LEU A 50 -5.96 3.83 -5.45
C LEU A 50 -5.38 4.51 -4.21
N ILE A 51 -4.08 4.37 -3.96
CA ILE A 51 -3.41 5.01 -2.82
C ILE A 51 -3.30 6.52 -3.06
N GLU A 52 -2.83 6.95 -4.24
CA GLU A 52 -2.73 8.39 -4.56
C GLU A 52 -4.08 9.09 -4.41
N ASP A 53 -5.14 8.53 -4.99
CA ASP A 53 -6.51 9.04 -4.87
C ASP A 53 -6.99 9.03 -3.41
N LYS A 54 -6.84 7.91 -2.71
CA LYS A 54 -7.40 7.73 -1.37
C LYS A 54 -6.79 8.69 -0.33
N PHE A 55 -5.49 8.94 -0.45
CA PHE A 55 -4.75 9.76 0.50
C PHE A 55 -4.46 11.17 0.00
N ASN A 56 -4.88 11.49 -1.23
CA ASN A 56 -4.63 12.77 -1.89
C ASN A 56 -3.13 13.14 -1.84
N ILE A 57 -2.29 12.19 -2.27
CA ILE A 57 -0.84 12.32 -2.33
C ILE A 57 -0.34 12.06 -3.75
N ALA A 58 0.86 12.55 -4.06
CA ALA A 58 1.64 12.11 -5.21
C ALA A 58 2.81 11.26 -4.73
N ILE A 59 2.99 10.09 -5.33
CA ILE A 59 4.13 9.21 -5.04
C ILE A 59 5.18 9.41 -6.13
N ASP A 60 6.34 9.91 -5.75
CA ASP A 60 7.48 10.15 -6.65
C ASP A 60 8.09 8.80 -7.09
N SER A 61 8.54 8.71 -8.35
CA SER A 61 9.16 7.50 -8.89
C SER A 61 10.39 7.04 -8.11
N ARG A 62 11.11 7.96 -7.45
CA ARG A 62 12.22 7.65 -6.53
C ARG A 62 11.77 6.91 -5.27
N GLN A 63 10.51 7.09 -4.84
CA GLN A 63 9.91 6.35 -3.73
C GLN A 63 9.51 4.93 -4.14
N LEU A 64 9.30 4.68 -5.44
CA LEU A 64 9.00 3.34 -5.99
C LEU A 64 10.27 2.55 -6.33
N GLY A 65 11.40 3.24 -6.51
CA GLY A 65 12.69 2.62 -6.80
C GLY A 65 13.15 1.65 -5.69
N GLY A 66 13.88 0.60 -6.08
CA GLY A 66 14.52 -0.33 -5.14
C GLY A 66 13.56 -1.26 -4.39
N TYR A 67 12.46 -1.68 -5.00
CA TYR A 67 11.46 -2.58 -4.40
C TYR A 67 10.74 -2.03 -3.16
N ARG A 68 10.68 -0.70 -3.01
CA ARG A 68 10.01 -0.03 -1.88
C ARG A 68 8.48 -0.03 -1.96
N PHE A 69 7.87 -0.58 -3.00
CA PHE A 69 6.41 -0.75 -3.11
C PHE A 69 6.06 -2.24 -3.17
N ASN A 70 6.36 -2.96 -2.09
CA ASN A 70 6.31 -4.43 -2.10
C ASN A 70 5.70 -5.07 -0.85
N THR A 71 5.50 -4.30 0.23
CA THR A 71 4.83 -4.75 1.45
C THR A 71 3.87 -3.66 1.95
N ILE A 72 2.95 -4.01 2.85
CA ILE A 72 2.01 -3.02 3.44
C ILE A 72 2.77 -2.01 4.30
N ASN A 73 3.81 -2.45 5.02
CA ASN A 73 4.65 -1.55 5.81
C ASN A 73 5.44 -0.58 4.92
N ASP A 74 5.97 -1.04 3.78
CA ASP A 74 6.67 -0.14 2.86
C ASP A 74 5.72 0.89 2.25
N ILE A 75 4.52 0.47 1.84
CA ILE A 75 3.47 1.37 1.35
C ILE A 75 3.09 2.40 2.40
N THR A 76 2.92 1.96 3.65
CA THR A 76 2.61 2.86 4.77
C THR A 76 3.70 3.91 4.92
N LYS A 77 4.98 3.51 4.83
CA LYS A 77 6.12 4.43 4.88
C LYS A 77 6.11 5.43 3.72
N ILE A 78 5.83 4.98 2.49
CA ILE A 78 5.70 5.86 1.32
C ILE A 78 4.63 6.93 1.56
N ILE A 79 3.44 6.53 2.01
CA ILE A 79 2.34 7.47 2.28
C ILE A 79 2.74 8.47 3.36
N MET A 80 3.41 8.02 4.43
CA MET A 80 3.90 8.93 5.47
C MET A 80 4.93 9.94 4.93
N GLU A 81 5.84 9.50 4.06
CA GLU A 81 6.84 10.37 3.43
C GLU A 81 6.17 11.39 2.48
N SER A 82 5.17 10.97 1.70
CA SER A 82 4.50 11.83 0.71
C SER A 82 3.58 12.88 1.31
N VAL A 83 3.12 12.72 2.56
CA VAL A 83 2.33 13.74 3.27
C VAL A 83 3.20 14.88 3.83
N LEU A 84 4.53 14.69 3.88
CA LEU A 84 5.48 15.69 4.39
C LEU A 84 6.04 16.62 3.29
N THR A 85 5.71 16.34 2.03
CA THR A 85 6.02 17.14 0.84
C THR A 85 4.83 17.96 0.40
#